data_AF-A0A851G7B1-F1
#
_entry.id   AF-A0A851G7B1-F1
#
_cell.length_a   1.000
_cell.length_b   1.000
_cell.length_c   1.000
_cell.angle_alpha   90.00
_cell.angle_beta   90.00
_cell.angle_gamma   90.00
#
_symmetry.space_group_name_H-M   'P 1'
#
loop_
_entity.id
_entity.type
_entity.pdbx_description
1 polymer ?
#
loop_
_entity_poly.entity_id
_entity_poly.type
_entity_poly.pdbx_seq_one_letter_code
_entity_poly.pdbx_strand_id
1 'polypeptide(L)'
;MGTPVLILGDSGAGKSYSLRNFNPDDVMLLQCIPKMLPFKSAGWKLHGKLLPDGSKQRGNVLRSDNWETVLDTIYRMVQSKTRRVLIIDDFQVVMQHENMNRAYQTGYAKFTEMADHIWRIIMAATELPDDFRVYFLAHTEETEGKIRMKTTGKMLNEKLTPEGYFSIVLRAIKKDGKHVFLIKGDDNDTAKAPPDLFPDQTEMDNDLHAVDVAITEFMTEL
;
A
#
# COMPACT_ATOMS: atom_id res chain seq x y z
N MET A 1 18.18 1.58 2.01
CA MET A 1 17.22 1.01 1.04
C MET A 1 15.85 1.52 1.42
N GLY A 2 15.00 1.81 0.43
CA GLY A 2 13.65 2.29 0.66
C GLY A 2 12.83 1.29 1.46
N THR A 3 11.83 1.79 2.17
CA THR A 3 11.06 1.00 3.13
C THR A 3 9.67 0.70 2.60
N PRO A 4 9.44 -0.51 2.08
CA PRO A 4 8.10 -0.98 1.80
C PRO A 4 7.37 -1.35 3.11
N VAL A 5 6.12 -0.93 3.23
CA VAL A 5 5.24 -1.25 4.36
C VAL A 5 3.91 -1.77 3.82
N LEU A 6 3.43 -2.90 4.34
CA LEU A 6 2.16 -3.49 3.93
C LEU A 6 1.08 -3.19 4.99
N ILE A 7 -0.03 -2.59 4.56
CA ILE A 7 -1.21 -2.36 5.40
C ILE A 7 -2.34 -3.26 4.91
N LEU A 8 -2.63 -4.30 5.68
CA LEU A 8 -3.66 -5.30 5.41
C LEU A 8 -4.99 -4.92 6.05
N GLY A 9 -6.10 -5.37 5.46
CA GLY A 9 -7.40 -5.34 6.14
C GLY A 9 -8.60 -5.43 5.19
N ASP A 10 -9.72 -5.86 5.74
CA ASP A 10 -10.96 -6.06 4.98
C ASP A 10 -11.52 -4.77 4.36
N SER A 11 -12.50 -4.95 3.48
CA SER A 11 -13.29 -3.82 3.00
C SER A 11 -13.98 -3.11 4.16
N GLY A 12 -13.85 -1.78 4.17
CA GLY A 12 -14.39 -0.96 5.25
C GLY A 12 -13.58 -1.01 6.55
N ALA A 13 -12.42 -1.67 6.63
CA ALA A 13 -11.60 -1.73 7.84
C ALA A 13 -10.87 -0.41 8.18
N GLY A 14 -10.95 0.61 7.31
CA GLY A 14 -10.37 1.94 7.57
C GLY A 14 -9.00 2.17 6.94
N LYS A 15 -8.55 1.32 6.01
CA LYS A 15 -7.27 1.50 5.29
C LYS A 15 -7.14 2.89 4.65
N SER A 16 -8.02 3.26 3.71
CA SER A 16 -7.99 4.59 3.11
C SER A 16 -8.28 5.72 4.12
N TYR A 17 -9.04 5.45 5.20
CA TYR A 17 -9.28 6.45 6.26
C TYR A 17 -8.01 6.78 7.05
N SER A 18 -7.04 5.87 7.10
CA SER A 18 -5.79 6.09 7.82
C SER A 18 -4.92 7.22 7.29
N LEU A 19 -5.17 7.67 6.06
CA LEU A 19 -4.41 8.73 5.38
C LEU A 19 -4.74 10.15 5.90
N ARG A 20 -5.77 10.29 6.75
CA ARG A 20 -6.40 11.56 7.10
C ARG A 20 -5.50 12.62 7.74
N ASN A 21 -4.39 12.20 8.35
CA ASN A 21 -3.48 13.10 9.07
C ASN A 21 -2.18 13.40 8.30
N PHE A 22 -1.98 12.83 7.10
CA PHE A 22 -0.84 13.22 6.28
C PHE A 22 -0.96 14.66 5.80
N ASN A 23 0.17 15.36 5.78
CA ASN A 23 0.31 16.58 4.99
C ASN A 23 0.37 16.23 3.49
N PRO A 24 -0.60 16.67 2.66
CA PRO A 24 -0.66 16.32 1.24
C PRO A 24 0.57 16.78 0.42
N ASP A 25 1.35 17.74 0.93
CA ASP A 25 2.55 18.25 0.24
C ASP A 25 3.78 17.32 0.37
N ASP A 26 3.79 16.44 1.37
CA ASP A 26 4.91 15.53 1.69
C ASP A 26 4.70 14.10 1.16
N VAL A 27 3.49 13.81 0.67
CA VAL A 27 3.07 12.47 0.23
C VAL A 27 2.51 12.47 -1.20
N MET A 28 2.68 11.35 -1.91
CA MET A 28 1.89 11.01 -3.08
C MET A 28 0.94 9.85 -2.79
N LEU A 29 -0.26 9.91 -3.36
CA LEU A 29 -1.23 8.82 -3.36
C LEU A 29 -1.43 8.32 -4.79
N LEU A 30 -1.16 7.05 -5.03
CA LEU A 30 -1.58 6.32 -6.22
C LEU A 30 -2.85 5.53 -5.91
N GLN A 31 -3.97 5.98 -6.43
CA GLN A 31 -5.25 5.28 -6.30
C GLN A 31 -5.39 4.23 -7.41
N CYS A 32 -5.34 2.95 -7.06
CA CYS A 32 -5.64 1.85 -7.98
C CYS A 32 -7.13 1.77 -8.31
N ILE A 33 -7.99 2.21 -7.39
CA ILE A 33 -9.43 2.40 -7.65
C ILE A 33 -9.79 3.87 -7.40
N PRO A 34 -10.48 4.56 -8.32
CA PRO A 34 -10.81 5.99 -8.21
C PRO A 34 -11.96 6.27 -7.21
N LYS A 35 -11.83 5.79 -5.97
CA LYS A 35 -12.79 6.04 -4.87
C LYS A 35 -12.59 7.43 -4.25
N MET A 36 -13.66 7.96 -3.68
CA MET A 36 -13.59 9.16 -2.84
C MET A 36 -12.80 8.84 -1.55
N LEU A 37 -11.97 9.79 -1.10
CA LEU A 37 -11.29 9.69 0.19
C LEU A 37 -12.33 9.81 1.32
N PRO A 38 -12.34 8.90 2.31
CA PRO A 38 -13.37 8.87 3.37
C PRO A 38 -13.10 9.88 4.50
N PHE A 39 -12.49 11.03 4.17
CA PHE A 39 -12.15 12.11 5.10
C PHE A 39 -12.10 13.44 4.33
N LYS A 40 -12.00 14.56 5.06
CA LYS A 40 -11.87 15.89 4.44
C LYS A 40 -10.55 15.97 3.67
N SER A 41 -10.63 15.91 2.35
CA SER A 41 -9.49 15.75 1.45
C SER A 41 -8.91 17.07 0.95
N ALA A 42 -8.93 18.12 1.78
CA ALA A 42 -8.29 19.39 1.43
C ALA A 42 -6.80 19.16 1.11
N GLY A 43 -6.31 19.72 0.01
CA GLY A 43 -4.92 19.53 -0.46
C GLY A 43 -4.69 18.26 -1.31
N TRP A 44 -5.55 17.24 -1.21
CA TRP A 44 -5.47 16.04 -2.07
C TRP A 44 -6.02 16.34 -3.46
N LYS A 45 -5.11 16.64 -4.37
CA LYS A 45 -5.39 17.15 -5.72
C LYS A 45 -5.11 16.07 -6.75
N LEU A 46 -6.13 15.72 -7.55
CA LEU A 46 -5.96 14.83 -8.71
C LEU A 46 -4.99 15.43 -9.72
N HIS A 47 -3.91 14.73 -10.03
CA HIS A 47 -2.96 15.11 -11.06
C HIS A 47 -3.57 14.96 -12.45
N GLY A 48 -3.33 15.93 -13.32
CA GLY A 48 -3.82 15.92 -14.69
C GLY A 48 -5.29 16.31 -14.85
N LYS A 49 -6.01 16.63 -13.76
CA LYS A 49 -7.38 17.14 -13.82
C LYS A 49 -7.43 18.41 -14.68
N LEU A 50 -8.31 18.43 -15.69
CA LEU A 50 -8.55 19.62 -16.51
C LEU A 50 -9.25 20.70 -15.68
N LEU A 51 -8.70 21.90 -15.67
CA LEU A 51 -9.24 23.07 -15.00
C LEU A 51 -10.13 23.88 -15.98
N PRO A 52 -11.01 24.77 -15.48
CA PRO A 52 -11.90 25.56 -16.33
C PRO A 52 -11.19 26.43 -17.37
N ASP A 53 -9.93 26.79 -17.11
CA ASP A 53 -9.07 27.55 -18.02
C ASP A 53 -8.35 26.69 -19.08
N GLY A 54 -8.64 25.37 -19.12
CA GLY A 54 -8.01 24.42 -20.03
C GLY A 54 -6.65 23.91 -19.59
N SER A 55 -6.08 24.40 -18.48
CA SER A 55 -4.82 23.91 -17.93
C SER A 55 -4.99 22.58 -17.19
N LYS A 56 -3.89 21.84 -17.00
CA LYS A 56 -3.88 20.59 -16.23
C LYS A 56 -3.37 20.85 -14.82
N GLN A 57 -4.14 20.43 -13.82
CA GLN A 57 -3.76 20.53 -12.42
C GLN A 57 -2.53 19.67 -12.11
N ARG A 58 -1.48 20.28 -11.55
CA ARG A 58 -0.42 19.52 -10.88
C ARG A 58 -0.96 19.05 -9.52
N GLY A 59 -1.15 17.75 -9.41
CA GLY A 59 -1.69 17.11 -8.21
C GLY A 59 -0.72 16.13 -7.56
N ASN A 60 -1.08 15.68 -6.37
CA ASN A 60 -0.41 14.66 -5.55
C ASN A 60 -1.20 13.34 -5.49
N VAL A 61 -2.35 13.27 -6.16
CA VAL A 61 -3.13 12.03 -6.35
C VAL A 61 -3.01 11.58 -7.80
N LEU A 62 -2.49 10.38 -8.02
CA LEU A 62 -2.47 9.67 -9.30
C LEU A 62 -3.54 8.58 -9.29
N ARG A 63 -3.99 8.14 -10.47
CA ARG A 63 -4.97 7.06 -10.62
C ARG A 63 -4.48 6.10 -11.69
N SER A 64 -4.16 4.88 -11.30
CA SER A 64 -3.83 3.79 -12.22
C SER A 64 -3.77 2.47 -11.45
N ASP A 65 -4.28 1.42 -12.06
CA ASP A 65 -4.16 0.01 -11.67
C ASP A 65 -3.25 -0.77 -12.63
N ASN A 66 -2.74 -0.13 -13.69
CA ASN A 66 -1.81 -0.74 -14.63
C ASN A 66 -0.43 -0.91 -13.96
N TRP A 67 0.08 -2.13 -13.95
CA TRP A 67 1.29 -2.49 -13.20
C TRP A 67 2.53 -1.72 -13.67
N GLU A 68 2.69 -1.45 -14.98
CA GLU A 68 3.82 -0.67 -15.52
C GLU A 68 3.76 0.77 -15.01
N THR A 69 2.57 1.36 -14.96
CA THR A 69 2.37 2.72 -14.43
C THR A 69 2.66 2.79 -12.93
N VAL A 70 2.25 1.77 -12.17
CA VAL A 70 2.55 1.68 -10.74
C VAL A 70 4.06 1.59 -10.52
N LEU A 71 4.73 0.73 -11.27
CA LEU A 71 6.18 0.55 -11.23
C LEU A 71 6.93 1.84 -11.58
N ASP A 72 6.57 2.48 -12.69
CA ASP A 72 7.14 3.76 -13.12
C ASP A 72 6.90 4.88 -12.09
N THR A 73 5.72 4.89 -11.45
CA THR A 73 5.42 5.85 -10.37
C THR A 73 6.37 5.70 -9.18
N ILE A 74 6.68 4.46 -8.78
CA ILE A 74 7.64 4.18 -7.69
C ILE A 74 9.01 4.73 -8.07
N TYR A 75 9.55 4.38 -9.24
CA TYR A 75 10.88 4.87 -9.64
C TYR A 75 10.94 6.39 -9.81
N ARG A 76 9.85 7.04 -10.22
CA ARG A 76 9.81 8.50 -10.35
C ARG A 76 9.74 9.24 -9.02
N MET A 77 9.51 8.56 -7.89
CA MET A 77 9.50 9.22 -6.57
C MET A 77 10.78 10.00 -6.31
N VAL A 78 11.94 9.50 -6.75
CA VAL A 78 13.26 10.15 -6.59
C VAL A 78 13.36 11.51 -7.28
N GLN A 79 12.47 11.80 -8.23
CA GLN A 79 12.40 13.11 -8.89
C GLN A 79 11.76 14.19 -8.00
N SER A 80 11.04 13.78 -6.96
CA SER A 80 10.41 14.69 -6.02
C SER A 80 11.45 15.24 -5.04
N LYS A 81 11.48 16.57 -4.88
CA LYS A 81 12.37 17.21 -3.89
C LYS A 81 11.84 17.11 -2.46
N THR A 82 10.51 17.04 -2.29
CA THR A 82 9.84 17.13 -0.99
C THR A 82 9.15 15.84 -0.58
N ARG A 83 8.65 15.06 -1.55
CA ARG A 83 7.86 13.86 -1.25
C ARG A 83 8.76 12.66 -1.09
N ARG A 84 8.65 12.03 0.07
CA ARG A 84 9.36 10.79 0.44
C ARG A 84 8.42 9.63 0.71
N VAL A 85 7.12 9.90 0.76
CA VAL A 85 6.09 8.90 1.00
C VAL A 85 5.25 8.68 -0.25
N LEU A 86 5.11 7.42 -0.65
CA LEU A 86 4.14 6.98 -1.67
C LEU A 86 3.15 6.01 -1.02
N ILE A 87 1.86 6.24 -1.24
CA ILE A 87 0.79 5.36 -0.79
C ILE A 87 0.09 4.77 -2.01
N ILE A 88 -0.02 3.44 -2.09
CA ILE A 88 -0.67 2.71 -3.18
C ILE A 88 -1.96 2.08 -2.63
N ASP A 89 -3.11 2.59 -3.06
CA ASP A 89 -4.43 2.29 -2.47
C ASP A 89 -5.51 1.97 -3.53
N ASP A 90 -6.09 0.77 -3.64
CA ASP A 90 -5.75 -0.49 -2.97
C ASP A 90 -4.81 -1.33 -3.87
N PHE A 91 -3.62 -1.69 -3.39
CA PHE A 91 -2.57 -2.36 -4.16
C PHE A 91 -2.98 -3.69 -4.80
N GLN A 92 -3.72 -4.57 -4.10
CA GLN A 92 -4.08 -5.89 -4.64
C GLN A 92 -4.90 -5.80 -5.95
N VAL A 93 -5.52 -4.64 -6.20
CA VAL A 93 -6.33 -4.38 -7.38
C VAL A 93 -5.50 -4.44 -8.65
N VAL A 94 -4.22 -4.06 -8.60
CA VAL A 94 -3.31 -4.13 -9.75
C VAL A 94 -3.34 -5.53 -10.37
N MET A 95 -3.16 -6.55 -9.52
CA MET A 95 -3.23 -7.95 -9.93
C MET A 95 -4.65 -8.40 -10.28
N GLN A 96 -5.65 -7.99 -9.50
CA GLN A 96 -7.03 -8.41 -9.71
C GLN A 96 -7.55 -7.94 -11.06
N HIS A 97 -7.32 -6.66 -11.40
CA HIS A 97 -7.74 -6.07 -12.66
C HIS A 97 -6.92 -6.61 -13.83
N GLU A 98 -5.62 -6.85 -13.67
CA GLU A 98 -4.84 -7.55 -14.70
C GLU A 98 -5.43 -8.92 -15.02
N ASN A 99 -5.79 -9.70 -14.00
CA ASN A 99 -6.41 -11.02 -14.21
C ASN A 99 -7.76 -10.92 -14.95
N MET A 100 -8.57 -9.91 -14.63
CA MET A 100 -9.88 -9.66 -15.26
C MET A 100 -9.73 -9.18 -16.71
N ASN A 101 -8.80 -8.27 -16.99
CA ASN A 101 -8.50 -7.80 -18.35
C ASN A 101 -8.03 -8.96 -19.25
N ARG A 102 -7.45 -9.99 -18.65
CA ARG A 102 -6.96 -11.20 -19.31
C ARG A 102 -7.88 -12.40 -19.05
N ALA A 103 -9.16 -12.22 -18.73
CA ALA A 103 -10.05 -13.29 -18.25
C ALA A 103 -10.16 -14.49 -19.22
N TYR A 104 -10.07 -14.26 -20.52
CA TYR A 104 -10.15 -15.30 -21.54
C TYR A 104 -8.80 -15.95 -21.88
N GLN A 105 -7.67 -15.43 -21.36
CA GLN A 105 -6.37 -16.05 -21.56
C GLN A 105 -6.26 -17.31 -20.69
N THR A 106 -5.95 -18.42 -21.32
CA THR A 106 -5.78 -19.73 -20.69
C THR A 106 -4.31 -20.04 -20.43
N GLY A 107 -4.06 -21.01 -19.54
CA GLY A 107 -2.72 -21.53 -19.26
C GLY A 107 -2.02 -20.91 -18.05
N TYR A 108 -0.97 -21.60 -17.59
CA TYR A 108 -0.22 -21.29 -16.37
C TYR A 108 0.62 -20.00 -16.48
N ALA A 109 1.15 -19.71 -17.68
CA ALA A 109 2.04 -18.57 -17.91
C ALA A 109 1.44 -17.22 -17.48
N LYS A 110 0.11 -17.05 -17.64
CA LYS A 110 -0.62 -15.87 -17.20
C LYS A 110 -0.39 -15.56 -15.71
N PHE A 111 -0.52 -16.57 -14.85
CA PHE A 111 -0.38 -16.39 -13.41
C PHE A 111 1.07 -16.16 -13.00
N THR A 112 2.04 -16.77 -13.71
CA THR A 112 3.47 -16.51 -13.51
C THR A 112 3.83 -15.07 -13.87
N GLU A 113 3.34 -14.54 -14.99
CA GLU A 113 3.57 -13.15 -15.40
C GLU A 113 2.96 -12.16 -14.39
N MET A 114 1.71 -12.39 -13.98
CA MET A 114 1.07 -11.57 -12.93
C MET A 114 1.85 -11.60 -11.61
N ALA A 115 2.40 -12.75 -11.22
CA ALA A 115 3.24 -12.86 -10.02
C ALA A 115 4.55 -12.06 -10.18
N ASP A 116 5.19 -12.13 -11.35
CA ASP A 116 6.38 -11.33 -11.69
C ASP A 116 6.09 -9.83 -11.63
N HIS A 117 4.96 -9.36 -12.17
CA HIS A 117 4.60 -7.94 -12.15
C HIS A 117 4.44 -7.41 -10.70
N ILE A 118 3.74 -8.14 -9.85
CA ILE A 118 3.55 -7.77 -8.43
C ILE A 118 4.88 -7.84 -7.68
N TRP A 119 5.67 -8.88 -7.91
CA TRP A 119 7.00 -9.01 -7.33
C TRP A 119 7.90 -7.82 -7.71
N ARG A 120 7.96 -7.45 -8.99
CA ARG A 120 8.73 -6.29 -9.47
C ARG A 120 8.29 -4.97 -8.82
N ILE A 121 6.99 -4.77 -8.64
CA ILE A 121 6.47 -3.58 -7.96
C ILE A 121 6.94 -3.52 -6.51
N ILE A 122 6.88 -4.64 -5.78
CA ILE A 122 7.34 -4.70 -4.39
C ILE A 122 8.86 -4.46 -4.31
N MET A 123 9.63 -5.09 -5.19
CA MET A 123 11.09 -4.94 -5.24
C MET A 123 11.51 -3.50 -5.56
N ALA A 124 10.82 -2.82 -6.48
CA ALA A 124 11.12 -1.43 -6.83
C ALA A 124 11.06 -0.49 -5.62
N ALA A 125 10.18 -0.74 -4.65
CA ALA A 125 10.12 0.05 -3.42
C ALA A 125 11.38 -0.12 -2.54
N THR A 126 12.00 -1.31 -2.56
CA THR A 126 13.25 -1.59 -1.82
C THR A 126 14.48 -0.96 -2.48
N GLU A 127 14.40 -0.73 -3.80
CA GLU A 127 15.48 -0.14 -4.61
C GLU A 127 15.55 1.39 -4.47
N LEU A 128 14.54 2.03 -3.88
CA LEU A 128 14.58 3.45 -3.58
C LEU A 128 15.67 3.78 -2.53
N PRO A 129 16.09 5.06 -2.43
CA PRO A 129 16.92 5.52 -1.32
C PRO A 129 16.25 5.28 0.05
N ASP A 130 17.06 5.23 1.11
CA ASP A 130 16.61 4.92 2.48
C ASP A 130 15.61 5.90 3.08
N ASP A 131 15.63 7.15 2.64
CA ASP A 131 14.68 8.16 3.06
C ASP A 131 13.29 8.01 2.44
N PHE A 132 13.04 7.05 1.55
CA PHE A 132 11.73 6.79 0.94
C PHE A 132 10.94 5.67 1.62
N ARG A 133 9.62 5.89 1.77
CA ARG A 133 8.65 4.92 2.29
C ARG A 133 7.54 4.69 1.27
N VAL A 134 7.21 3.42 1.03
CA VAL A 134 6.14 3.01 0.11
C VAL A 134 5.13 2.15 0.86
N TYR A 135 3.93 2.67 1.04
CA TYR A 135 2.82 1.99 1.70
C TYR A 135 1.94 1.28 0.68
N PHE A 136 1.79 -0.02 0.85
CA PHE A 136 0.91 -0.86 0.05
C PHE A 136 -0.34 -1.16 0.87
N LEU A 137 -1.49 -0.59 0.52
CA LEU A 137 -2.76 -0.89 1.18
C LEU A 137 -3.43 -2.05 0.47
N ALA A 138 -3.64 -3.17 1.13
CA ALA A 138 -4.20 -4.36 0.50
C ALA A 138 -5.34 -4.99 1.30
N HIS A 139 -6.27 -5.62 0.58
CA HIS A 139 -7.29 -6.46 1.21
C HIS A 139 -6.70 -7.75 1.75
N THR A 140 -7.30 -8.24 2.83
CA THR A 140 -7.05 -9.56 3.38
C THR A 140 -7.93 -10.63 2.72
N GLU A 141 -7.48 -11.86 2.79
CA GLU A 141 -8.30 -13.06 2.68
C GLU A 141 -7.92 -14.02 3.81
N GLU A 142 -8.88 -14.85 4.23
CA GLU A 142 -8.64 -15.92 5.18
C GLU A 142 -8.59 -17.26 4.45
N THR A 143 -7.59 -18.08 4.75
CA THR A 143 -7.51 -19.45 4.25
C THR A 143 -7.02 -20.34 5.38
N GLU A 144 -7.83 -21.34 5.72
CA GLU A 144 -7.51 -22.30 6.80
C GLU A 144 -7.16 -21.60 8.13
N GLY A 145 -7.92 -20.54 8.48
CA GLY A 145 -7.72 -19.75 9.69
C GLY A 145 -6.56 -18.76 9.63
N LYS A 146 -5.76 -18.76 8.56
CA LYS A 146 -4.63 -17.81 8.39
C LYS A 146 -5.05 -16.61 7.55
N ILE A 147 -4.71 -15.42 8.06
CA ILE A 147 -4.99 -14.14 7.40
C ILE A 147 -3.78 -13.71 6.58
N ARG A 148 -4.01 -13.49 5.29
CA ARG A 148 -3.00 -13.09 4.31
C ARG A 148 -3.52 -12.00 3.38
N MET A 149 -2.63 -11.38 2.63
CA MET A 149 -2.97 -10.51 1.51
C MET A 149 -3.81 -11.30 0.52
N LYS A 150 -4.92 -10.71 0.10
CA LYS A 150 -5.78 -11.25 -0.93
C LYS A 150 -5.04 -11.27 -2.26
N THR A 151 -4.88 -12.47 -2.83
CA THR A 151 -4.33 -12.63 -4.16
C THR A 151 -5.35 -13.22 -5.14
N THR A 152 -4.98 -13.31 -6.43
CA THR A 152 -5.88 -13.84 -7.46
C THR A 152 -5.42 -15.21 -7.95
N GLY A 153 -6.14 -16.25 -7.53
CA GLY A 153 -5.97 -17.63 -8.01
C GLY A 153 -4.99 -18.46 -7.17
N LYS A 154 -5.29 -19.76 -7.01
CA LYS A 154 -4.49 -20.68 -6.16
C LYS A 154 -3.02 -20.77 -6.59
N MET A 155 -2.77 -20.80 -7.90
CA MET A 155 -1.39 -20.88 -8.42
C MET A 155 -0.56 -19.66 -8.03
N LEU A 156 -1.16 -18.48 -7.97
CA LEU A 156 -0.41 -17.27 -7.64
C LEU A 156 -0.03 -17.26 -6.16
N ASN A 157 -0.92 -17.74 -5.29
CA ASN A 157 -0.60 -18.02 -3.89
C ASN A 157 0.57 -19.01 -3.72
N GLU A 158 0.76 -19.96 -4.62
CA GLU A 158 1.91 -20.88 -4.60
C GLU A 158 3.22 -20.22 -5.06
N LYS A 159 3.15 -19.16 -5.88
CA LYS A 159 4.32 -18.49 -6.46
C LYS A 159 4.78 -17.29 -5.67
N LEU A 160 3.87 -16.63 -4.96
CA LEU A 160 4.15 -15.38 -4.28
C LEU A 160 3.52 -15.37 -2.89
N THR A 161 4.33 -15.05 -1.89
CA THR A 161 3.86 -14.70 -0.53
C THR A 161 4.28 -13.25 -0.28
N PRO A 162 3.46 -12.26 -0.68
CA PRO A 162 3.83 -10.84 -0.66
C PRO A 162 4.38 -10.37 0.69
N GLU A 163 3.78 -10.81 1.79
CA GLU A 163 4.12 -10.46 3.17
C GLU A 163 5.57 -10.83 3.53
N GLY A 164 6.14 -11.83 2.86
CA GLY A 164 7.53 -12.23 3.03
C GLY A 164 8.55 -11.16 2.63
N TYR A 165 8.16 -10.20 1.80
CA TYR A 165 9.03 -9.11 1.31
C TYR A 165 8.98 -7.85 2.17
N PHE A 166 8.14 -7.81 3.21
CA PHE A 166 7.97 -6.65 4.07
C PHE A 166 8.53 -6.94 5.45
N SER A 167 9.29 -6.00 6.02
CA SER A 167 9.67 -6.05 7.45
C SER A 167 8.55 -5.55 8.36
N ILE A 168 7.63 -4.75 7.81
CA ILE A 168 6.49 -4.14 8.52
C ILE A 168 5.20 -4.48 7.77
N VAL A 169 4.32 -5.20 8.45
CA VAL A 169 2.96 -5.55 8.02
C VAL A 169 2.02 -5.18 9.17
N LEU A 170 1.10 -4.25 8.95
CA LEU A 170 0.09 -3.87 9.95
C LEU A 170 -1.30 -4.26 9.46
N ARG A 171 -2.21 -4.60 10.39
CA ARG A 171 -3.59 -4.96 10.03
C ARG A 171 -4.60 -3.93 10.51
N ALA A 172 -5.23 -3.23 9.58
CA ALA A 172 -6.40 -2.40 9.84
C ALA A 172 -7.59 -3.28 10.22
N ILE A 173 -8.17 -3.06 11.40
CA ILE A 173 -9.37 -3.73 11.87
C ILE A 173 -10.37 -2.74 12.46
N LYS A 174 -11.61 -3.20 12.66
CA LYS A 174 -12.59 -2.53 13.52
C LYS A 174 -12.58 -3.20 14.89
N LYS A 175 -12.37 -2.43 15.94
CA LYS A 175 -12.40 -2.89 17.33
C LYS A 175 -13.14 -1.86 18.17
N ASP A 176 -14.17 -2.29 18.89
CA ASP A 176 -14.98 -1.45 19.79
C ASP A 176 -15.49 -0.15 19.12
N GLY A 177 -15.95 -0.25 17.87
CA GLY A 177 -16.46 0.88 17.09
C GLY A 177 -15.39 1.83 16.55
N LYS A 178 -14.11 1.55 16.77
CA LYS A 178 -12.97 2.32 16.27
C LYS A 178 -12.21 1.56 15.19
N HIS A 179 -11.48 2.31 14.36
CA HIS A 179 -10.51 1.74 13.44
C HIS A 179 -9.13 1.75 14.11
N VAL A 180 -8.46 0.61 14.12
CA VAL A 180 -7.12 0.47 14.73
C VAL A 180 -6.20 -0.31 13.79
N PHE A 181 -4.90 -0.10 13.92
CA PHE A 181 -3.88 -0.98 13.36
C PHE A 181 -3.43 -1.98 14.41
N LEU A 182 -3.52 -3.27 14.11
CA LEU A 182 -2.79 -4.29 14.84
C LEU A 182 -1.33 -4.30 14.38
N ILE A 183 -0.43 -4.24 15.35
CA ILE A 183 1.02 -4.20 15.17
C ILE A 183 1.61 -5.61 15.33
N LYS A 184 1.10 -6.35 16.32
CA LYS A 184 1.52 -7.72 16.61
C LYS A 184 0.35 -8.65 16.35
N GLY A 185 0.54 -9.56 15.41
CA GLY A 185 -0.38 -10.66 15.14
C GLY A 185 -0.26 -11.80 16.15
N ASP A 186 -1.18 -12.75 16.09
CA ASP A 186 -0.99 -14.09 16.67
C ASP A 186 -0.39 -15.05 15.62
N ASP A 187 -0.28 -16.34 15.92
CA ASP A 187 0.27 -17.36 15.01
C ASP A 187 -0.54 -17.53 13.70
N ASN A 188 -1.70 -16.89 13.58
CA ASN A 188 -2.59 -16.96 12.43
C ASN A 188 -2.66 -15.65 11.63
N ASP A 189 -1.87 -14.63 12.02
CA ASP A 189 -1.81 -13.33 11.37
C ASP A 189 -0.41 -13.07 10.78
N THR A 190 -0.37 -12.32 9.69
CA THR A 190 0.85 -11.87 9.03
C THR A 190 1.36 -10.54 9.56
N ALA A 191 0.62 -9.89 10.46
CA ALA A 191 1.02 -8.65 11.11
C ALA A 191 2.35 -8.80 11.88
N LYS A 192 3.32 -7.96 11.53
CA LYS A 192 4.67 -7.93 12.09
C LYS A 192 5.25 -6.53 12.03
N ALA A 193 6.09 -6.22 12.99
CA ALA A 193 6.94 -5.04 13.00
C ALA A 193 8.20 -5.34 13.83
N PRO A 194 9.32 -4.63 13.62
CA PRO A 194 10.44 -4.68 14.54
C PRO A 194 9.96 -4.44 15.98
N PRO A 195 10.38 -5.25 16.98
CA PRO A 195 9.92 -5.10 18.36
C PRO A 195 10.16 -3.70 18.94
N ASP A 196 11.26 -3.07 18.54
CA ASP A 196 11.70 -1.75 19.02
C ASP A 196 11.02 -0.59 18.28
N LEU A 197 10.34 -0.84 17.15
CA LEU A 197 9.60 0.20 16.41
C LEU A 197 8.33 0.64 17.18
N PHE A 198 7.70 -0.29 17.89
CA PHE A 198 6.50 -0.05 18.69
C PHE A 198 6.61 -0.77 20.03
N PRO A 199 7.49 -0.29 20.94
CA PRO A 199 7.74 -0.95 22.21
C PRO A 199 6.44 -1.05 23.01
N ASP A 200 6.18 -2.24 23.55
CA ASP A 200 5.00 -2.57 24.38
C ASP A 200 3.62 -2.35 23.75
N GLN A 201 3.54 -2.04 22.46
CA GLN A 201 2.26 -1.90 21.75
C GLN A 201 1.90 -3.18 20.98
N THR A 202 0.64 -3.58 21.06
CA THR A 202 0.04 -4.63 20.22
C THR A 202 -0.91 -4.06 19.17
N GLU A 203 -1.44 -2.86 19.43
CA GLU A 203 -2.31 -2.09 18.54
C GLU A 203 -2.11 -0.59 18.73
N MET A 204 -2.48 0.18 17.71
CA MET A 204 -2.48 1.65 17.74
C MET A 204 -3.69 2.21 16.96
N ASP A 205 -3.98 3.50 17.13
CA ASP A 205 -4.95 4.18 16.28
C ASP A 205 -4.59 4.00 14.79
N ASN A 206 -5.59 3.91 13.91
CA ASN A 206 -5.33 3.69 12.49
C ASN A 206 -4.82 4.95 11.78
N ASP A 207 -3.79 5.60 12.30
CA ASP A 207 -3.15 6.78 11.72
C ASP A 207 -1.85 6.38 11.02
N LEU A 208 -1.89 6.37 9.68
CA LEU A 208 -0.73 5.98 8.89
C LEU A 208 0.38 7.04 8.89
N HIS A 209 0.05 8.30 9.19
CA HIS A 209 1.06 9.33 9.38
C HIS A 209 1.83 9.11 10.69
N ALA A 210 1.16 8.70 11.77
CA ALA A 210 1.84 8.34 13.02
C ALA A 210 2.78 7.15 12.83
N VAL A 211 2.39 6.16 12.02
CA VAL A 211 3.25 5.04 11.63
C VAL A 211 4.48 5.53 10.84
N ASP A 212 4.29 6.45 9.88
CA ASP A 212 5.38 7.03 9.09
C ASP A 212 6.41 7.79 9.93
N VAL A 213 5.94 8.57 10.91
CA VAL A 213 6.82 9.25 11.88
C VAL A 213 7.64 8.23 12.67
N ALA A 214 7.00 7.23 13.27
CA ALA A 214 7.69 6.20 14.05
C ALA A 214 8.74 5.43 13.22
N ILE A 215 8.41 5.09 11.98
CA ILE A 215 9.34 4.43 11.05
C ILE A 215 10.53 5.34 10.73
N THR A 216 10.28 6.63 10.50
CA THR A 216 11.33 7.60 10.18
C THR A 216 12.28 7.79 11.37
N GLU A 217 11.75 7.94 12.58
CA GLU A 217 12.53 8.06 13.82
C GLU A 217 13.39 6.80 14.04
N PHE A 218 12.78 5.62 13.95
CA PHE A 218 13.47 4.33 14.08
C PHE A 218 14.65 4.18 13.10
N MET A 219 14.52 4.69 11.87
CA MET A 219 15.60 4.63 10.88
C MET A 219 16.72 5.64 11.11
N THR A 220 16.43 6.76 11.78
CA THR A 220 17.45 7.77 12.09
C THR A 220 18.32 7.43 13.29
N GLU A 221 17.86 6.50 14.14
CA GLU A 221 18.59 6.02 15.33
C GLU A 221 19.54 4.84 15.03
N LEU A 222 19.49 4.30 13.81
CA LEU A 222 20.37 3.23 13.30
C LEU A 222 21.66 3.78 12.69
#